data_AF-A0A024TP73-F1
#
_entry.id   AF-A0A024TP73-F1
#
_cell.length_a   1.000
_cell.length_b   1.000
_cell.length_c   1.000
_cell.angle_alpha   90.00
_cell.angle_beta   90.00
_cell.angle_gamma   90.00
#
_symmetry.space_group_name_H-M   'P 1'
#
loop_
_entity.id
_entity.type
_entity.pdbx_description
1 polymer ?
#
loop_
_entity_poly.entity_id
_entity_poly.type
_entity_poly.pdbx_seq_one_letter_code
_entity_poly.pdbx_strand_id
1 'polypeptide(L)'
;MDRWNAVASALRESSEFSRPKIDAKRACNRIMLLIDAHRNYDKASAQASGVDEDVNEKILLLDDLLAAYDDAKNADQRRADESRELANHSEAMGSLIRAEAMESMGKRKRKNDEDEGAKVELDFQRERMQKEMEERRIELEERQMEPQLMAEQLRQQQDSLALLMRMMIERN
;
A
#
# COMPACT_ATOMS: atom_id res chain seq x y z
N MET A 1 -19.35 -33.02 37.36
CA MET A 1 -20.34 -32.83 38.46
C MET A 1 -19.70 -32.28 39.74
N ASP A 2 -18.38 -32.39 39.91
CA ASP A 2 -17.70 -32.05 41.18
C ASP A 2 -17.79 -30.56 41.55
N ARG A 3 -17.70 -29.66 40.56
CA ARG A 3 -17.93 -28.22 40.79
C ARG A 3 -19.33 -27.93 41.35
N TRP A 4 -20.35 -28.62 40.84
CA TRP A 4 -21.72 -28.49 41.35
C TRP A 4 -21.89 -29.13 42.74
N ASN A 5 -21.09 -30.15 43.08
CA ASN A 5 -21.06 -30.68 44.44
C ASN A 5 -20.49 -29.66 45.45
N ALA A 6 -19.48 -28.89 45.05
CA ALA A 6 -18.96 -27.80 45.87
C ALA A 6 -20.03 -26.72 46.09
N VAL A 7 -20.73 -26.29 45.02
CA VAL A 7 -21.84 -25.34 45.13
C VAL A 7 -22.94 -25.87 46.06
N ALA A 8 -23.37 -27.12 45.87
CA ALA A 8 -24.40 -27.71 46.73
C ALA A 8 -23.94 -27.83 48.20
N SER A 9 -22.65 -28.01 48.45
CA SER A 9 -22.10 -28.06 49.82
C SER A 9 -22.08 -26.67 50.47
N ALA A 10 -21.58 -25.66 49.76
CA ALA A 10 -21.60 -24.27 50.22
C ALA A 10 -23.03 -23.80 50.52
N LEU A 11 -24.00 -24.17 49.68
CA LEU A 11 -25.42 -23.88 49.92
C LEU A 11 -25.95 -24.57 51.19
N ARG A 12 -25.50 -25.79 51.51
CA ARG A 12 -25.90 -26.46 52.76
C ARG A 12 -25.25 -25.88 54.01
N GLU A 13 -24.06 -25.31 53.87
CA GLU A 13 -23.31 -24.68 54.96
C GLU A 13 -23.83 -23.27 55.30
N SER A 14 -24.48 -22.60 54.36
CA SER A 14 -25.13 -21.31 54.61
C SER A 14 -26.32 -21.44 55.55
N SER A 15 -26.30 -20.71 56.67
CA SER A 15 -27.40 -20.67 57.65
C SER A 15 -28.67 -20.03 57.11
N GLU A 16 -28.55 -19.18 56.09
CA GLU A 16 -29.68 -18.50 55.45
C GLU A 16 -30.38 -19.40 54.41
N PHE A 17 -29.73 -20.48 53.99
CA PHE A 17 -30.26 -21.36 52.97
C PHE A 17 -31.06 -22.52 53.57
N SER A 18 -32.39 -22.39 53.54
CA SER A 18 -33.30 -23.29 54.26
C SER A 18 -33.48 -24.70 53.66
N ARG A 19 -32.77 -25.05 52.57
CA ARG A 19 -32.97 -26.34 51.87
C ARG A 19 -31.80 -27.32 52.11
N PRO A 20 -31.84 -28.14 53.18
CA PRO A 20 -30.72 -28.98 53.59
C PRO A 20 -30.41 -30.15 52.65
N LYS A 21 -31.37 -30.57 51.81
CA LYS A 21 -31.22 -31.70 50.87
C LYS A 21 -30.95 -31.26 49.44
N ILE A 22 -30.25 -30.14 49.25
CA ILE A 22 -29.79 -29.74 47.91
C ILE A 22 -28.61 -30.61 47.49
N ASP A 23 -28.68 -31.17 46.28
CA ASP A 23 -27.61 -31.93 45.64
C ASP A 23 -27.09 -31.16 44.42
N ALA A 24 -25.97 -31.61 43.85
CA ALA A 24 -25.35 -30.97 42.69
C ALA A 24 -26.31 -30.83 41.50
N LYS A 25 -27.13 -31.85 41.24
CA LYS A 25 -28.06 -31.84 40.10
C LYS A 25 -29.17 -30.82 40.30
N ARG A 26 -29.73 -30.73 41.51
CA ARG A 26 -30.75 -29.74 41.88
C ARG A 26 -30.19 -28.33 41.89
N ALA A 27 -28.97 -28.12 42.39
CA ALA A 27 -28.30 -26.83 42.36
C ALA A 27 -28.09 -26.36 40.92
N CYS A 28 -27.51 -27.22 40.07
CA CYS A 28 -27.34 -26.95 38.64
C CYS A 28 -28.67 -26.59 37.97
N ASN A 29 -29.67 -27.47 38.07
CA ASN A 29 -30.98 -27.24 37.46
C ASN A 29 -31.63 -25.94 37.94
N ARG A 30 -31.50 -25.62 39.24
CA ARG A 30 -32.09 -24.40 39.79
C ARG A 30 -31.39 -23.16 39.25
N ILE A 31 -30.07 -23.18 39.15
CA ILE A 31 -29.28 -22.06 38.61
C ILE A 31 -29.58 -21.87 37.12
N MET A 32 -29.67 -22.94 36.32
CA MET A 32 -30.07 -22.81 34.92
C MET A 32 -31.45 -22.19 34.75
N LEU A 33 -32.43 -22.60 35.58
CA LEU A 33 -33.76 -21.97 35.57
C LEU A 33 -33.74 -20.49 35.96
N LEU A 34 -32.84 -20.08 36.87
CA LEU A 34 -32.68 -18.67 37.24
C LEU A 34 -32.11 -17.86 36.08
N ILE A 35 -31.08 -18.38 35.41
CA ILE A 35 -30.47 -17.75 34.23
C ILE A 35 -31.50 -17.61 33.10
N ASP A 36 -32.26 -18.66 32.81
CA ASP A 36 -33.28 -18.62 31.75
C ASP A 36 -34.43 -17.67 32.07
N ALA A 37 -34.88 -17.63 33.33
CA ALA A 37 -35.89 -16.68 33.78
C ALA A 37 -35.39 -15.23 33.67
N HIS A 38 -34.13 -14.98 34.06
CA HIS A 38 -33.52 -13.65 33.99
C HIS A 38 -33.39 -13.15 32.54
N ARG A 39 -32.94 -14.02 31.63
CA ARG A 39 -32.93 -13.70 30.18
C ARG A 39 -34.29 -13.29 29.63
N ASN A 40 -35.35 -13.92 30.11
CA ASN A 40 -36.71 -13.56 29.69
C ASN A 40 -37.14 -12.23 30.31
N TYR A 41 -36.73 -11.96 31.55
CA TYR A 41 -36.91 -10.67 32.21
C TYR A 41 -36.19 -9.56 31.44
N ASP A 42 -34.91 -9.71 31.10
CA ASP A 42 -34.13 -8.70 30.37
C ASP A 42 -34.74 -8.39 29.00
N LYS A 43 -35.21 -9.42 28.28
CA LYS A 43 -35.90 -9.24 26.99
C LYS A 43 -37.21 -8.46 27.15
N ALA A 44 -37.97 -8.75 28.20
CA ALA A 44 -39.21 -8.03 28.48
C ALA A 44 -38.93 -6.59 28.90
N SER A 45 -37.90 -6.37 29.73
CA SER A 45 -37.46 -5.03 30.16
C SER A 45 -37.00 -4.20 28.97
N ALA A 46 -36.15 -4.76 28.11
CA ALA A 46 -35.69 -4.08 26.89
C ALA A 46 -36.85 -3.68 25.95
N GLN A 47 -37.93 -4.46 25.88
CA GLN A 47 -39.14 -4.12 25.13
C GLN A 47 -39.99 -3.04 25.82
N ALA A 48 -39.93 -2.97 27.14
CA ALA A 48 -40.62 -1.96 27.97
C ALA A 48 -39.77 -0.70 28.22
N SER A 49 -38.57 -0.62 27.64
CA SER A 49 -37.60 0.46 27.81
C SER A 49 -38.25 1.84 27.63
N GLY A 50 -38.27 2.64 28.69
CA GLY A 50 -38.97 3.94 28.76
C GLY A 50 -39.91 4.08 29.98
N VAL A 51 -40.08 3.02 30.76
CA VAL A 51 -40.72 3.02 32.08
C VAL A 51 -39.63 2.97 33.16
N ASP A 52 -39.88 3.55 34.35
CA ASP A 52 -38.96 3.50 35.49
C ASP A 52 -38.66 2.04 35.88
N GLU A 53 -37.40 1.63 35.79
CA GLU A 53 -36.96 0.25 36.07
C GLU A 53 -36.44 0.14 37.50
N ASP A 54 -37.05 -0.74 38.30
CA ASP A 54 -36.62 -1.00 39.67
C ASP A 54 -35.42 -1.98 39.68
N VAL A 55 -34.22 -1.41 39.75
CA VAL A 55 -32.97 -2.17 39.85
C VAL A 55 -32.73 -2.56 41.30
N ASN A 56 -32.88 -3.85 41.61
CA ASN A 56 -32.56 -4.41 42.92
C ASN A 56 -31.25 -5.22 42.88
N GLU A 57 -30.66 -5.46 44.05
CA GLU A 57 -29.41 -6.22 44.21
C GLU A 57 -29.48 -7.62 43.57
N LYS A 58 -30.65 -8.25 43.60
CA LYS A 58 -30.84 -9.57 42.99
C LYS A 58 -30.73 -9.51 41.47
N ILE A 59 -31.27 -8.47 40.83
CA ILE A 59 -31.15 -8.25 39.37
C ILE A 59 -29.68 -8.10 39.01
N LEU A 60 -28.96 -7.23 39.72
CA LEU A 60 -27.52 -7.02 39.50
C LEU A 60 -26.72 -8.33 39.64
N LEU A 61 -27.01 -9.12 40.67
CA LEU A 61 -26.33 -10.42 40.85
C LEU A 61 -26.66 -11.41 39.72
N LEU A 62 -27.88 -11.37 39.19
CA LEU A 62 -28.28 -12.22 38.07
C LEU A 62 -27.66 -11.75 36.75
N ASP A 63 -27.46 -10.45 36.55
CA ASP A 63 -26.71 -9.89 35.43
C ASP A 63 -25.27 -10.38 35.44
N ASP A 64 -24.58 -10.23 36.58
CA ASP A 64 -23.20 -10.69 36.76
C ASP A 64 -23.07 -12.20 36.55
N LEU A 65 -24.02 -12.98 37.09
CA LEU A 65 -24.04 -14.43 36.94
C LEU A 65 -24.27 -14.86 35.48
N LEU A 66 -25.19 -14.18 34.78
CA LEU A 66 -25.48 -14.43 33.38
C LEU A 66 -24.26 -14.11 32.51
N ALA A 67 -23.61 -12.96 32.74
CA ALA A 67 -22.40 -12.55 32.04
C ALA A 67 -21.27 -13.57 32.24
N ALA A 68 -20.99 -13.97 33.48
CA ALA A 68 -19.97 -14.97 33.79
C ALA A 68 -20.28 -16.34 33.15
N TYR A 69 -21.56 -16.73 33.10
CA TYR A 69 -21.97 -17.97 32.45
C TYR A 69 -21.74 -17.94 30.94
N ASP A 70 -22.15 -16.86 30.27
CA ASP A 70 -21.98 -16.73 28.82
C ASP A 70 -20.51 -16.57 28.43
N ASP A 71 -19.71 -15.90 29.26
CA ASP A 71 -18.26 -15.85 29.08
C ASP A 71 -17.62 -17.23 29.19
N ALA A 72 -17.98 -18.02 30.21
CA ALA A 72 -17.46 -19.37 30.35
C ALA A 72 -17.88 -20.26 29.17
N LYS A 73 -19.12 -20.11 28.70
CA LYS A 73 -19.65 -20.87 27.56
C LYS A 73 -18.98 -20.51 26.24
N ASN A 74 -18.70 -19.22 26.03
CA ASN A 74 -18.15 -18.70 24.78
C ASN A 74 -16.62 -18.64 24.77
N ALA A 75 -15.95 -18.96 25.87
CA ALA A 75 -14.49 -18.91 25.98
C ALA A 75 -13.77 -19.78 24.93
N ASP A 76 -14.29 -20.98 24.64
CA ASP A 76 -13.72 -21.87 23.63
C ASP A 76 -13.91 -21.32 22.21
N GLN A 77 -15.08 -20.76 21.94
CA GLN A 77 -15.40 -20.13 20.66
C GLN A 77 -14.50 -18.90 20.42
N ARG A 78 -14.32 -18.04 21.42
CA ARG A 78 -13.42 -16.87 21.32
C ARG A 78 -11.98 -17.29 21.01
N ARG A 79 -11.46 -18.31 21.69
CA ARG A 79 -10.12 -18.84 21.40
C ARG A 79 -10.01 -19.40 19.98
N ALA A 80 -11.05 -20.07 19.49
CA ALA A 80 -11.08 -20.57 18.13
C ALA A 80 -11.14 -19.42 17.10
N ASP A 81 -11.95 -18.41 17.35
CA ASP A 81 -12.08 -17.24 16.48
C ASP A 81 -10.79 -16.42 16.43
N GLU A 82 -10.17 -16.15 17.58
CA GLU A 82 -8.85 -15.50 17.68
C GLU A 82 -7.78 -16.27 16.89
N SER A 83 -7.75 -17.60 17.01
CA SER A 83 -6.82 -18.44 16.24
C SER A 83 -7.09 -18.36 14.74
N ARG A 84 -8.37 -18.29 14.33
CA ARG A 84 -8.76 -18.17 12.92
C ARG A 84 -8.37 -16.79 12.37
N GLU A 85 -8.61 -15.74 13.14
CA GLU A 85 -8.24 -14.37 12.77
C GLU A 85 -6.73 -14.22 12.62
N LEU A 86 -5.94 -14.80 13.53
CA LEU A 86 -4.48 -14.80 13.43
C LEU A 86 -4.00 -15.55 12.18
N ALA A 87 -4.61 -16.71 11.88
CA ALA A 87 -4.29 -17.48 10.66
C ALA A 87 -4.62 -16.68 9.39
N ASN A 88 -5.82 -16.07 9.33
CA ASN A 88 -6.24 -15.23 8.22
C ASN A 88 -5.32 -14.02 8.05
N HIS A 89 -4.90 -13.39 9.15
CA HIS A 89 -3.96 -12.27 9.11
C HIS A 89 -2.59 -12.70 8.57
N SER A 90 -2.08 -13.84 9.03
CA SER A 90 -0.83 -14.41 8.52
C SER A 90 -0.91 -14.75 7.03
N GLU A 91 -2.03 -15.31 6.58
CA GLU A 91 -2.26 -15.63 5.17
C GLU A 91 -2.34 -14.36 4.31
N ALA A 92 -3.06 -13.34 4.78
CA ALA A 92 -3.17 -12.05 4.11
C ALA A 92 -1.81 -11.38 3.94
N MET A 93 -1.00 -11.34 5.01
CA MET A 93 0.37 -10.83 4.96
C MET A 93 1.24 -11.64 3.99
N GLY A 94 1.16 -12.97 4.03
CA GLY A 94 1.88 -13.83 3.08
C GLY A 94 1.46 -13.60 1.62
N SER A 95 0.18 -13.30 1.38
CA SER A 95 -0.34 -12.96 0.05
C SER A 95 0.23 -11.64 -0.46
N LEU A 96 0.28 -10.61 0.39
CA LEU A 96 0.89 -9.32 0.06
C LEU A 96 2.36 -9.48 -0.33
N ILE A 97 3.14 -10.22 0.48
CA ILE A 97 4.56 -10.48 0.19
C ILE A 97 4.73 -11.20 -1.15
N ARG A 98 3.90 -12.21 -1.45
CA ARG A 98 3.95 -12.91 -2.74
C ARG A 98 3.60 -11.99 -3.91
N ALA A 99 2.58 -11.13 -3.75
CA ALA A 99 2.18 -10.17 -4.78
C ALA A 99 3.30 -9.16 -5.07
N GLU A 100 3.90 -8.58 -4.03
CA GLU A 100 5.03 -7.66 -4.14
C GLU A 100 6.27 -8.35 -4.76
N ALA A 101 6.56 -9.59 -4.39
CA ALA A 101 7.62 -10.38 -5.01
C ALA A 101 7.35 -10.63 -6.50
N MET A 102 6.11 -10.94 -6.90
CA MET A 102 5.75 -11.13 -8.31
C MET A 102 5.88 -9.84 -9.12
N GLU A 103 5.47 -8.70 -8.55
CA GLU A 103 5.62 -7.39 -9.18
C GLU A 103 7.10 -7.00 -9.35
N SER A 104 7.93 -7.22 -8.32
CA SER A 104 9.37 -6.91 -8.37
C SER A 104 10.17 -7.81 -9.33
N MET A 105 9.67 -9.01 -9.63
CA MET A 105 10.27 -9.91 -10.63
C MET A 105 9.97 -9.47 -12.08
N GLY A 106 8.99 -8.60 -12.29
CA GLY A 106 8.49 -8.18 -13.59
C GLY A 106 9.02 -6.84 -14.12
N LYS A 107 10.34 -6.71 -14.36
CA LYS A 107 10.93 -5.83 -15.43
C LYS A 107 12.24 -6.37 -16.00
N ARG A 108 12.58 -7.65 -15.78
CA ARG A 108 13.78 -8.25 -16.39
C ARG A 108 13.41 -8.93 -17.70
N LYS A 109 13.55 -8.14 -18.78
CA LYS A 109 13.65 -8.47 -20.22
C LYS A 109 12.59 -7.80 -21.11
N ARG A 110 12.64 -6.46 -21.16
CA ARG A 110 12.45 -5.70 -22.40
C ARG A 110 13.69 -4.82 -22.61
N LYS A 111 14.84 -5.47 -22.84
CA LYS A 111 16.12 -4.75 -23.05
C LYS A 111 16.63 -4.87 -24.49
N ASN A 112 15.72 -5.06 -25.46
CA ASN A 112 16.10 -5.09 -26.87
C ASN A 112 15.35 -4.06 -27.72
N ASP A 113 14.14 -3.64 -27.37
CA ASP A 113 13.36 -2.77 -28.26
C ASP A 113 13.44 -1.27 -27.87
N GLU A 114 13.63 -0.95 -26.59
CA GLU A 114 13.78 0.45 -26.12
C GLU A 114 15.20 1.00 -26.32
N ASP A 115 16.22 0.12 -26.29
CA ASP A 115 17.63 0.50 -26.42
C ASP A 115 17.99 0.87 -27.88
N GLU A 116 17.39 0.18 -28.87
CA GLU A 116 17.55 0.51 -30.30
C GLU A 116 16.90 1.87 -30.63
N GLY A 117 15.70 2.16 -30.09
CA GLY A 117 15.03 3.45 -30.32
C GLY A 117 15.80 4.64 -29.75
N ALA A 118 16.35 4.50 -28.54
CA ALA A 118 17.18 5.53 -27.92
C ALA A 118 18.51 5.73 -28.66
N LYS A 119 19.11 4.65 -29.18
CA LYS A 119 20.34 4.71 -29.96
C LYS A 119 20.13 5.39 -31.31
N VAL A 120 19.05 5.07 -32.02
CA VAL A 120 18.71 5.71 -33.30
C VAL A 120 18.47 7.22 -33.12
N GLU A 121 17.80 7.63 -32.05
CA GLU A 121 17.58 9.05 -31.74
C GLU A 121 18.92 9.79 -31.45
N LEU A 122 19.81 9.17 -30.68
CA LEU A 122 21.14 9.72 -30.40
C LEU A 122 22.02 9.83 -31.64
N ASP A 123 21.97 8.81 -32.51
CA ASP A 123 22.73 8.79 -33.77
C ASP A 123 22.22 9.87 -34.73
N PHE A 124 20.90 10.05 -34.83
CA PHE A 124 20.30 11.13 -35.64
C PHE A 124 20.67 12.52 -35.13
N GLN A 125 20.68 12.74 -33.82
CA GLN A 125 21.11 14.01 -33.22
C GLN A 125 22.60 14.29 -33.46
N ARG A 126 23.45 13.26 -33.38
CA ARG A 126 24.87 13.36 -33.67
C ARG A 126 25.13 13.70 -35.13
N GLU A 127 24.47 13.04 -36.07
CA GLU A 127 24.61 13.31 -37.51
C GLU A 127 24.17 14.74 -37.85
N ARG A 128 23.06 15.20 -37.28
CA ARG A 128 22.58 16.58 -37.44
C ARG A 128 23.59 17.61 -36.92
N MET A 129 24.19 17.38 -35.74
CA MET A 129 25.20 18.27 -35.17
C MET A 129 26.49 18.29 -36.03
N GLN A 130 26.90 17.13 -36.55
CA GLN A 130 28.05 17.04 -37.45
C GLN A 130 27.81 17.82 -38.75
N LYS A 131 26.62 17.70 -39.32
CA LYS A 131 26.25 18.43 -40.53
C LYS A 131 26.23 19.95 -40.30
N GLU A 132 25.68 20.40 -39.17
CA GLU A 132 25.69 21.83 -38.81
C GLU A 132 27.12 22.37 -38.63
N MET A 133 28.01 21.58 -38.01
CA MET A 133 29.43 21.95 -37.85
C MET A 133 30.16 22.00 -39.19
N GLU A 134 29.87 21.08 -40.11
CA GLU A 134 30.43 21.04 -41.45
C GLU A 134 29.96 22.23 -42.28
N GLU A 135 28.66 22.54 -42.26
CA GLU A 135 28.08 23.71 -42.94
C GLU A 135 28.71 25.02 -42.44
N ARG A 136 28.88 25.17 -41.11
CA ARG A 136 29.59 26.33 -40.54
C ARG A 136 31.05 26.39 -40.97
N ARG A 137 31.72 25.25 -41.15
CA ARG A 137 33.12 25.21 -41.59
C ARG A 137 33.24 25.64 -43.06
N ILE A 138 32.34 25.15 -43.91
CA ILE A 138 32.28 25.53 -45.33
C ILE A 138 31.97 27.03 -45.46
N GLU A 139 31.00 27.57 -44.71
CA GLU A 139 30.68 29.01 -44.75
C GLU A 139 31.89 29.88 -44.35
N LEU A 140 32.64 29.47 -43.33
CA LEU A 140 33.86 30.17 -42.92
C LEU A 140 34.97 30.12 -43.98
N GLU A 141 35.05 29.03 -44.73
CA GLU A 141 36.02 28.85 -45.81
C GLU A 141 35.64 29.71 -47.03
N GLU A 142 34.36 29.70 -47.43
CA GLU A 142 33.84 30.55 -48.51
C GLU A 142 34.05 32.04 -48.22
N ARG A 143 33.75 32.51 -47.00
CA ARG A 143 34.01 33.90 -46.59
C ARG A 143 35.48 34.30 -46.65
N GLN A 144 36.41 33.34 -46.53
CA GLN A 144 37.85 33.62 -46.65
C GLN A 144 38.34 33.61 -48.09
N MET A 145 37.65 32.89 -48.98
CA MET A 145 37.99 32.81 -50.40
C MET A 145 37.52 34.05 -51.17
N GLU A 146 36.40 34.67 -50.80
CA GLU A 146 35.89 35.89 -51.45
C GLU A 146 36.89 37.06 -51.45
N PRO A 147 37.53 37.44 -50.32
CA PRO A 147 38.55 38.48 -50.29
C PRO A 147 39.79 38.13 -51.12
N GLN A 148 40.19 36.85 -51.12
CA GLN A 148 41.36 36.39 -51.88
C GLN A 148 41.11 36.49 -53.38
N LEU A 149 39.92 36.07 -53.84
CA LEU A 149 39.53 36.15 -55.23
C LEU A 149 39.49 37.60 -55.73
N MET A 150 38.93 38.52 -54.93
CA MET A 150 38.94 39.95 -55.26
C MET A 150 40.36 40.54 -55.31
N ALA A 151 41.21 40.19 -54.35
CA ALA A 151 42.60 40.65 -54.32
C ALA A 151 43.39 40.15 -55.53
N GLU A 152 43.17 38.91 -55.95
CA GLU A 152 43.81 38.32 -57.12
C GLU A 152 43.33 38.98 -58.42
N GLN A 153 42.02 39.21 -58.57
CA GLN A 153 41.49 39.96 -59.72
C GLN A 153 42.08 41.37 -59.81
N LEU A 154 42.16 42.09 -58.68
CA LEU A 154 42.73 43.43 -58.65
C LEU A 154 44.21 43.42 -59.04
N ARG A 155 44.97 42.42 -58.56
CA ARG A 155 46.38 42.23 -58.93
C ARG A 155 46.54 41.95 -60.43
N GLN A 156 45.73 41.06 -61.00
CA GLN A 156 45.74 40.79 -62.44
C GLN A 156 45.42 42.05 -63.26
N GLN A 157 44.48 42.88 -62.80
CA GLN A 157 44.22 44.16 -63.45
C GLN A 157 45.42 45.11 -63.36
N GLN A 158 46.06 45.22 -62.20
CA GLN A 158 47.26 46.05 -62.04
C GLN A 158 48.42 45.56 -62.94
N ASP A 159 48.67 44.25 -62.98
CA ASP A 159 49.72 43.65 -63.80
C ASP A 159 49.45 43.85 -65.31
N SER A 160 48.19 43.73 -65.76
CA SER A 160 47.84 43.97 -67.16
C SER A 160 48.02 45.44 -67.55
N LEU A 161 47.65 46.37 -66.68
CA LEU A 161 47.81 47.82 -66.88
C LEU A 161 49.30 48.19 -66.86
N ALA A 162 50.09 47.58 -65.97
CA ALA A 162 51.54 47.73 -65.92
C ALA A 162 52.21 47.22 -67.20
N LEU A 163 51.79 46.06 -67.73
CA LEU A 163 52.30 45.52 -69.00
C LEU A 163 51.98 46.48 -70.16
N LEU A 164 50.77 47.03 -70.19
CA LEU A 164 50.36 47.99 -71.23
C LEU A 164 51.16 49.29 -71.14
N MET A 165 51.40 49.82 -69.94
CA MET A 165 52.30 50.95 -69.72
C MET A 165 53.74 50.65 -70.17
N ARG A 166 54.25 49.45 -69.88
CA ARG A 166 55.60 49.03 -70.29
C ARG A 166 55.72 48.95 -71.81
N MET A 167 54.72 48.39 -72.48
CA MET A 167 54.64 48.36 -73.94
C MET A 167 54.50 49.76 -74.56
N MET A 168 53.88 50.73 -73.87
CA MET A 168 53.83 52.12 -74.33
C MET A 168 55.17 52.86 -74.14
N ILE A 169 55.91 52.55 -73.08
CA ILE A 169 57.25 53.13 -72.82
C ILE A 169 58.30 52.56 -73.77
N GLU A 170 58.28 51.25 -74.06
CA GLU A 170 59.23 50.57 -74.96
C GLU A 170 58.99 50.88 -76.45
N ARG A 171 57.94 51.64 -76.79
CA ARG A 171 57.56 52.00 -78.17
C ARG A 171 57.93 53.44 -78.57
N ASN A 172 58.57 54.20 -77.67
CA ASN A 172 59.20 55.50 -77.91
C ASN A 172 60.73 55.38 -77.84
#